data_AF-A0AAW9S574-F1
#
_entry.id   AF-A0AAW9S574-F1
#
_cell.length_a   1.000
_cell.length_b   1.000
_cell.length_c   1.000
_cell.angle_alpha   90.00
_cell.angle_beta   90.00
_cell.angle_gamma   90.00
#
_symmetry.space_group_name_H-M   'P 1'
#
loop_
_entity.id
_entity.type
_entity.pdbx_description
1 polymer ?
#
loop_
_entity_poly.entity_id
_entity_poly.type
_entity_poly.pdbx_seq_one_letter_code
_entity_poly.pdbx_strand_id
1 'polypeptide(L)'
;MKKLMLKLGDLIPRTVTKEQCKDTGMAMVLLALIAVLFFKQSYGLQVALVLLLVDMILPKIFYPVAIVWFSLSNILGAVMSRVLLTLIYLAVVLPMGLLRKLMQKDSLQLKGWKQGSQSVFVNRDHSFSAADLEKPY
;
A
#
# COMPACT_ATOMS: atom_id res chain seq x y z
N MET A 1 10.86 13.65 15.33
CA MET A 1 9.46 14.12 15.56
C MET A 1 8.97 15.12 14.52
N LYS A 2 9.63 16.28 14.28
CA LYS A 2 9.18 17.29 13.30
C LYS A 2 8.92 16.77 11.87
N LYS A 3 9.75 15.86 11.35
CA LYS A 3 9.57 15.23 10.01
C LYS A 3 8.31 14.35 9.91
N LEU A 4 7.85 13.77 11.03
CA LEU A 4 6.63 12.95 11.09
C LEU A 4 5.38 13.84 11.10
N MET A 5 5.44 14.97 11.81
CA MET A 5 4.35 15.96 11.86
C MET A 5 4.16 16.70 10.53
N LEU A 6 5.25 16.98 9.80
CA LEU A 6 5.20 17.56 8.46
C LEU A 6 4.50 16.62 7.45
N LYS A 7 4.85 15.32 7.46
CA LYS A 7 4.18 14.32 6.60
C LYS A 7 2.69 14.16 6.89
N LEU A 8 2.25 14.35 8.13
CA LEU A 8 0.84 14.20 8.50
C LEU A 8 -0.02 15.37 7.95
N GLY A 9 0.57 16.57 7.86
CA GLY A 9 -0.08 17.76 7.29
C GLY A 9 -0.26 17.71 5.76
N ASP A 10 0.51 16.87 5.07
CA ASP A 10 0.41 16.67 3.60
C ASP A 10 -0.63 15.62 3.20
N LEU A 11 -1.11 14.79 4.14
CA LEU A 11 -2.11 13.75 3.86
C LEU A 11 -3.54 14.31 3.75
N ILE A 12 -3.77 15.51 4.30
CA ILE A 12 -5.08 16.17 4.24
C ILE A 12 -5.09 17.10 3.01
N PRO A 13 -5.96 16.85 2.01
CA PRO A 13 -6.08 17.73 0.87
C PRO A 13 -6.56 19.12 1.34
N ARG A 14 -5.77 20.16 1.09
CA ARG A 14 -6.11 21.54 1.53
C ARG A 14 -7.20 22.19 0.68
N THR A 15 -7.44 21.67 -0.53
CA THR A 15 -8.43 22.17 -1.47
C THR A 15 -9.01 21.01 -2.27
N VAL A 16 -10.33 20.81 -2.20
CA VAL A 16 -11.05 19.85 -3.05
C VAL A 16 -11.64 20.58 -4.27
N THR A 17 -11.46 20.03 -5.47
CA THR A 17 -11.99 20.64 -6.70
C THR A 17 -13.50 20.46 -6.83
N LYS A 18 -14.16 21.27 -7.68
CA LYS A 18 -15.60 21.10 -7.94
C LYS A 18 -15.94 19.73 -8.52
N GLU A 19 -15.08 19.18 -9.37
CA GLU A 19 -15.23 17.84 -9.94
C GLU A 19 -15.19 16.78 -8.85
N GLN A 20 -14.22 16.85 -7.94
CA GLN A 20 -14.13 15.93 -6.80
C GLN A 20 -15.33 16.00 -5.87
N CYS A 21 -15.92 17.20 -5.68
CA CYS A 21 -17.15 17.34 -4.90
C CYS A 21 -18.33 16.64 -5.57
N LYS A 22 -18.47 16.78 -6.89
CA LYS A 22 -19.48 16.09 -7.69
C LYS A 22 -19.26 14.58 -7.68
N ASP A 23 -18.03 14.11 -7.85
CA ASP A 23 -17.72 12.67 -7.81
C ASP A 23 -18.03 12.07 -6.43
N THR A 24 -17.76 12.82 -5.35
CA THR A 24 -18.12 12.42 -3.99
C THR A 24 -19.64 12.39 -3.81
N GLY A 25 -20.36 13.39 -4.34
CA GLY A 25 -21.82 13.41 -4.30
C GLY A 25 -22.43 12.24 -5.05
N MET A 26 -21.96 11.94 -6.27
CA MET A 26 -22.35 10.75 -7.04
C MET A 26 -22.07 9.45 -6.28
N ALA A 27 -20.91 9.32 -5.62
CA ALA A 27 -20.60 8.16 -4.79
C ALA A 27 -21.56 8.03 -3.59
N MET A 28 -21.93 9.14 -2.95
CA MET A 28 -22.90 9.15 -1.84
C MET A 28 -24.30 8.78 -2.30
N VAL A 29 -24.75 9.25 -3.47
CA VAL A 29 -26.02 8.82 -4.07
C VAL A 29 -26.00 7.31 -4.32
N LEU A 30 -24.91 6.80 -4.89
CA LEU A 30 -24.76 5.38 -5.19
C LEU A 30 -24.78 4.52 -3.90
N LEU A 31 -24.09 4.95 -2.85
CA LEU A 31 -24.14 4.27 -1.55
C LEU A 31 -25.55 4.27 -0.96
N ALA A 32 -26.28 5.38 -1.08
CA ALA A 32 -27.67 5.47 -0.64
C ALA A 32 -28.56 4.49 -1.44
N LEU A 33 -28.41 4.41 -2.76
CA LEU A 33 -29.17 3.46 -3.58
C LEU A 33 -28.86 2.00 -3.22
N ILE A 34 -27.59 1.65 -3.01
CA ILE A 34 -27.21 0.32 -2.54
C ILE A 34 -27.90 0.02 -1.19
N ALA A 35 -27.87 0.96 -0.24
CA ALA A 35 -28.56 0.78 1.03
C ALA A 35 -30.07 0.57 0.86
N VAL A 36 -30.73 1.31 -0.04
CA VAL A 36 -32.17 1.11 -0.33
C VAL A 36 -32.45 -0.31 -0.82
N LEU A 37 -31.59 -0.87 -1.68
CA LEU A 37 -31.75 -2.23 -2.18
C LEU A 37 -31.61 -3.28 -1.08
N PHE A 38 -30.70 -3.07 -0.12
CA PHE A 38 -30.52 -3.98 1.02
C PHE A 38 -31.62 -3.87 2.08
N PHE A 39 -32.02 -2.66 2.46
CA PHE A 39 -32.97 -2.42 3.55
C PHE A 39 -34.45 -2.45 3.11
N LYS A 40 -34.74 -2.44 1.80
CA LYS A 40 -36.11 -2.40 1.23
C LYS A 40 -37.00 -1.31 1.83
N GLN A 41 -36.41 -0.18 2.22
CA GLN A 41 -37.11 0.93 2.87
C GLN A 41 -37.87 1.78 1.83
N SER A 42 -39.18 1.94 1.99
CA SER A 42 -40.06 2.65 1.05
C SER A 42 -39.67 4.11 0.81
N TYR A 43 -39.16 4.79 1.84
CA TYR A 43 -38.78 6.21 1.77
C TYR A 43 -37.35 6.47 1.27
N GLY A 44 -36.51 5.44 1.21
CA GLY A 44 -35.09 5.63 0.91
C GLY A 44 -34.83 6.05 -0.54
N LEU A 45 -35.73 5.69 -1.47
CA LEU A 45 -35.63 6.10 -2.87
C LEU A 45 -35.89 7.60 -3.05
N GLN A 46 -36.83 8.17 -2.28
CA GLN A 46 -37.10 9.62 -2.29
C GLN A 46 -35.89 10.40 -1.79
N VAL A 47 -35.22 9.91 -0.73
CA VAL A 47 -34.01 10.53 -0.18
C VAL A 47 -32.86 10.49 -1.19
N ALA A 48 -32.63 9.35 -1.85
CA ALA A 48 -31.59 9.23 -2.88
C ALA A 48 -31.86 10.16 -4.08
N LEU A 49 -33.12 10.30 -4.48
CA LEU A 49 -33.52 11.21 -5.56
C LEU A 49 -33.26 12.68 -5.20
N VAL A 50 -33.63 13.10 -3.99
CA VAL A 50 -33.34 14.46 -3.51
C VAL A 50 -31.82 14.69 -3.43
N LEU A 51 -31.06 13.72 -2.93
CA LEU A 51 -29.61 13.82 -2.83
C LEU A 51 -28.94 13.98 -4.20
N LEU A 52 -29.44 13.27 -5.23
CA LEU A 52 -28.99 13.40 -6.61
C LEU A 52 -29.29 14.79 -7.19
N LEU A 53 -30.49 15.32 -6.96
CA LEU A 53 -30.86 16.67 -7.41
C LEU A 53 -29.98 17.73 -6.74
N VAL A 54 -29.69 17.57 -5.44
CA VAL A 54 -28.79 18.47 -4.71
C VAL A 54 -27.37 18.41 -5.27
N ASP A 55 -26.87 17.22 -5.61
CA ASP A 55 -25.55 17.06 -6.24
C ASP A 55 -25.45 17.76 -7.60
N MET A 56 -26.50 17.67 -8.43
CA MET A 56 -26.53 18.34 -9.73
C MET A 56 -26.57 19.87 -9.61
N ILE A 57 -27.33 20.42 -8.65
CA ILE A 57 -27.53 21.88 -8.54
C ILE A 57 -26.37 22.53 -7.77
N LEU A 58 -25.95 21.94 -6.65
CA LEU A 58 -24.97 22.51 -5.73
C LEU A 58 -24.01 21.42 -5.20
N PRO A 59 -23.05 20.94 -6.02
CA PRO A 59 -22.08 19.93 -5.59
C PRO A 59 -21.16 20.45 -4.47
N LYS A 60 -21.08 21.77 -4.27
CA LYS A 60 -20.31 22.39 -3.18
C LYS A 60 -20.79 21.99 -1.78
N ILE A 61 -22.04 21.53 -1.62
CA ILE A 61 -22.54 21.05 -0.32
C ILE A 61 -21.78 19.80 0.13
N PHE A 62 -21.25 19.01 -0.80
CA PHE A 62 -20.46 17.81 -0.50
C PHE A 62 -19.00 18.11 -0.18
N TYR A 63 -18.57 19.38 -0.19
CA TYR A 63 -17.20 19.78 0.13
C TYR A 63 -16.66 19.24 1.49
N PRO A 64 -17.37 19.38 2.63
CA PRO A 64 -16.89 18.83 3.90
C PRO A 64 -16.79 17.30 3.88
N VAL A 65 -17.75 16.63 3.24
CA VAL A 65 -17.74 15.17 3.09
C VAL A 65 -16.58 14.73 2.21
N ALA A 66 -16.32 15.44 1.11
CA ALA A 66 -15.22 15.16 0.21
C ALA A 66 -13.86 15.33 0.90
N ILE A 67 -13.67 16.38 1.70
CA ILE A 67 -12.44 16.54 2.49
C ILE A 67 -12.20 15.33 3.38
N VAL A 68 -13.22 14.91 4.14
CA VAL A 68 -13.12 13.76 5.04
C VAL A 68 -12.85 12.48 4.25
N TRP A 69 -13.58 12.27 3.16
CA TRP A 69 -13.46 11.09 2.30
C TRP A 69 -12.05 10.97 1.68
N PHE A 70 -11.55 12.03 1.06
CA PHE A 70 -10.23 12.04 0.44
C PHE A 70 -9.11 12.00 1.49
N SER A 71 -9.27 12.66 2.63
CA SER A 71 -8.31 12.55 3.74
C SER A 71 -8.22 11.12 4.27
N LEU A 72 -9.36 10.45 4.46
CA LEU A 72 -9.41 9.05 4.85
C LEU A 72 -8.70 8.17 3.81
N SER A 73 -9.00 8.36 2.53
CA SER A 73 -8.37 7.63 1.42
C SER A 73 -6.85 7.79 1.41
N ASN A 74 -6.35 9.02 1.62
CA ASN A 74 -4.90 9.29 1.65
C ASN A 74 -4.22 8.61 2.85
N ILE A 75 -4.83 8.68 4.03
CA ILE A 75 -4.32 8.00 5.23
C ILE A 75 -4.31 6.49 4.99
N LEU A 76 -5.39 5.95 4.45
CA LEU A 76 -5.51 4.53 4.15
C LEU A 76 -4.46 4.09 3.14
N GLY A 77 -4.24 4.85 2.05
CA GLY A 77 -3.19 4.59 1.08
C GLY A 77 -1.78 4.57 1.70
N ALA A 78 -1.49 5.53 2.58
CA ALA A 78 -0.21 5.62 3.28
C ALA A 78 0.01 4.47 4.29
N VAL A 79 -1.06 3.90 4.84
CA VAL A 79 -0.99 2.71 5.70
C VAL A 79 -0.89 1.45 4.86
N MET A 80 -1.68 1.36 3.78
CA MET A 80 -1.77 0.18 2.94
C MET A 80 -0.47 -0.19 2.26
N SER A 81 0.34 0.78 1.83
CA SER A 81 1.67 0.49 1.28
C SER A 81 2.55 -0.31 2.26
N ARG A 82 2.53 0.04 3.56
CA ARG A 82 3.25 -0.68 4.61
C ARG A 82 2.64 -2.05 4.87
N VAL A 83 1.33 -2.12 4.99
CA VAL A 83 0.59 -3.37 5.20
C VAL A 83 0.90 -4.36 4.08
N LEU A 84 0.84 -3.92 2.82
CA LEU A 84 1.08 -4.76 1.65
C LEU A 84 2.52 -5.28 1.63
N LEU A 85 3.51 -4.43 1.91
CA LEU A 85 4.92 -4.85 2.01
C LEU A 85 5.12 -5.88 3.13
N THR A 86 4.56 -5.64 4.32
CA THR A 86 4.64 -6.58 5.45
C THR A 86 3.96 -7.90 5.10
N LEU A 87 2.80 -7.85 4.45
CA LEU A 87 2.07 -9.05 4.05
C LEU A 87 2.86 -9.87 3.02
N ILE A 88 3.45 -9.22 2.01
CA ILE A 88 4.33 -9.89 1.03
C ILE A 88 5.55 -10.49 1.73
N TYR A 89 6.17 -9.76 2.66
CA TYR A 89 7.31 -10.26 3.43
C TYR A 89 6.92 -11.53 4.21
N LEU A 90 5.78 -11.50 4.92
CA LEU A 90 5.33 -12.66 5.71
C LEU A 90 4.85 -13.82 4.83
N ALA A 91 4.22 -13.56 3.69
CA ALA A 91 3.65 -14.59 2.82
C ALA A 91 4.67 -15.22 1.87
N VAL A 92 5.73 -14.50 1.49
CA VAL A 92 6.71 -14.96 0.49
C VAL A 92 8.10 -15.06 1.07
N VAL A 93 8.63 -13.95 1.60
CA VAL A 93 10.05 -13.87 2.01
C VAL A 93 10.30 -14.73 3.25
N LEU A 94 9.43 -14.64 4.24
CA LEU A 94 9.51 -15.38 5.49
C LEU A 94 9.43 -16.92 5.28
N PRO A 95 8.45 -17.47 4.54
CA PRO A 95 8.42 -18.91 4.28
C PRO A 95 9.59 -19.35 3.41
N MET A 96 10.05 -18.55 2.45
CA MET A 96 11.27 -18.88 1.69
C MET A 96 12.51 -18.95 2.58
N GLY A 97 12.65 -18.04 3.54
CA GLY A 97 13.73 -18.07 4.53
C GLY A 97 13.65 -19.29 5.45
N LEU A 98 12.44 -19.62 5.92
CA LEU A 98 12.17 -20.82 6.72
C LEU A 98 12.46 -22.11 5.94
N LEU A 99 12.02 -22.19 4.68
CA LEU A 99 12.26 -23.33 3.80
C LEU A 99 13.77 -23.53 3.57
N ARG A 100 14.51 -22.44 3.30
CA ARG A 100 15.98 -22.49 3.17
C ARG A 100 16.65 -22.97 4.47
N LYS A 101 16.15 -22.54 5.63
CA LYS A 101 16.64 -22.98 6.95
C LYS A 101 16.36 -24.48 7.18
N LEU A 102 15.17 -24.96 6.82
CA LEU A 102 14.81 -26.38 6.89
C LEU A 102 15.67 -27.24 5.97
N MET A 103 15.95 -26.76 4.76
CA MET A 103 16.85 -27.43 3.81
C MET A 103 18.33 -27.38 4.22
N GLN A 104 18.67 -26.76 5.37
CA GLN A 104 20.02 -26.57 5.88
C GLN A 104 21.01 -25.95 4.87
N LYS A 105 20.49 -25.25 3.85
CA LYS A 105 21.32 -24.58 2.82
C LYS A 105 21.88 -23.27 3.37
N ASP A 106 22.97 -23.39 4.12
CA ASP A 106 23.73 -22.25 4.63
C ASP A 106 24.71 -21.71 3.57
N SER A 107 24.16 -21.11 2.51
CA SER A 107 24.97 -20.50 1.43
C SER A 107 25.90 -19.38 1.92
N LEU A 108 25.65 -18.83 3.11
CA LEU A 108 26.45 -17.75 3.69
C LEU A 108 27.44 -18.26 4.75
N GLN A 109 27.48 -19.58 5.01
CA GLN A 109 28.29 -20.21 6.05
C GLN A 109 28.23 -19.47 7.40
N LEU A 110 27.06 -18.92 7.74
CA LEU A 110 26.85 -18.08 8.92
C LEU A 110 27.16 -18.82 10.22
N LYS A 111 26.97 -20.14 10.23
CA LYS A 111 27.34 -20.98 11.37
C LYS A 111 28.86 -21.05 11.57
N GLY A 112 29.66 -21.05 10.51
CA GLY A 112 31.13 -21.17 10.60
C GLY A 112 31.84 -19.83 10.81
N TRP A 113 31.16 -18.71 10.56
CA TRP A 113 31.74 -17.38 10.68
C TRP A 113 32.17 -17.05 12.12
N LYS A 114 33.46 -16.80 12.32
CA LYS A 114 34.12 -16.46 13.59
C LYS A 114 34.13 -17.55 14.68
N GLN A 115 33.75 -18.79 14.36
CA GLN A 115 33.81 -19.89 15.33
C GLN A 115 35.15 -20.64 15.35
N GLY A 116 36.08 -20.33 14.43
CA GLY A 116 37.44 -20.89 14.42
C GLY A 116 38.42 -20.10 13.55
N SER A 117 39.62 -20.63 13.37
CA SER A 117 40.71 -20.03 12.58
C SER A 117 40.62 -20.27 11.07
N GLN A 118 39.61 -21.03 10.61
CA GLN A 118 39.44 -21.40 9.20
C GLN A 118 38.63 -20.34 8.45
N SER A 119 39.04 -20.05 7.21
CA SER A 119 38.35 -19.10 6.32
C SER A 119 37.04 -19.68 5.81
N VAL A 120 35.97 -18.88 5.78
CA VAL A 120 34.68 -19.22 5.13
C VAL A 120 34.67 -18.88 3.64
N PHE A 121 35.74 -18.25 3.14
CA PHE A 121 35.85 -17.95 1.72
C PHE A 121 36.14 -19.23 0.95
N VAL A 122 35.45 -19.40 -0.18
CA VAL A 122 35.73 -20.51 -1.10
C VAL A 122 37.06 -20.22 -1.78
N ASN A 123 38.04 -21.10 -1.59
CA ASN A 123 39.32 -20.98 -2.26
C ASN A 123 39.12 -21.29 -3.75
N ARG A 124 39.48 -20.34 -4.62
CA ARG A 124 39.40 -20.52 -6.08
C ARG A 124 40.81 -20.78 -6.59
N ASP A 125 41.21 -22.04 -6.60
CA ASP A 125 42.47 -22.48 -7.21
C ASP A 125 42.31 -22.55 -8.74
N HIS A 126 41.97 -21.43 -9.39
CA HIS A 126 41.96 -21.34 -10.85
C HIS A 126 43.26 -20.69 -11.33
N SER A 127 43.90 -21.30 -12.32
CA SER A 127 45.02 -20.67 -13.01
C SER A 127 44.45 -19.62 -13.97
N PHE A 128 44.78 -18.36 -13.73
CA PHE A 128 44.36 -17.26 -14.60
C PHE A 128 44.94 -17.44 -15.99
N SER A 129 44.07 -17.46 -17.01
CA SER A 129 44.49 -17.49 -18.42
C SER A 129 44.15 -16.16 -19.11
N ALA A 130 44.76 -15.91 -20.27
CA ALA A 130 44.47 -14.72 -21.07
C ALA A 130 42.98 -14.62 -21.49
N ALA A 131 42.27 -15.76 -21.60
CA ALA A 131 40.85 -15.79 -21.92
C ALA A 131 39.96 -15.25 -20.77
N ASP A 132 40.44 -15.33 -19.51
CA ASP A 132 39.71 -14.80 -18.35
C ASP A 132 39.77 -13.27 -18.28
N LEU A 133 40.74 -12.64 -18.96
CA LEU A 133 40.84 -11.19 -19.08
C LEU A 133 39.80 -10.62 -20.07
N GLU A 134 39.35 -11.42 -21.03
CA GLU A 134 38.32 -11.00 -21.99
C GLU A 134 36.91 -11.06 -21.38
N LYS A 135 36.68 -11.92 -20.38
CA LYS A 135 35.42 -12.04 -19.64
C LYS A 135 35.66 -12.15 -18.13
N PRO A 136 35.89 -11.01 -17.45
CA PRO A 136 36.32 -10.99 -16.06
C PRO A 136 35.21 -11.27 -15.01
N TYR A 137 33.98 -11.58 -15.44
CA TYR A 137 32.81 -11.81 -14.58
C TYR A 137 32.01 -13.03 -15.06
#